data_AF-A0A956KQZ9-F1
#
_entry.id   AF-A0A956KQZ9-F1
#
_cell.length_a   1.000
_cell.length_b   1.000
_cell.length_c   1.000
_cell.angle_alpha   90.00
_cell.angle_beta   90.00
_cell.angle_gamma   90.00
#
_symmetry.space_group_name_H-M   'P 1'
#
loop_
_entity.id
_entity.type
_entity.pdbx_description
1 polymer ?
#
loop_
_entity_poly.entity_id
_entity_poly.type
_entity_poly.pdbx_seq_one_letter_code
_entity_poly.pdbx_strand_id
1 'polypeptide(L)'
;MARKAAVLVLIGLALMGCQDGLDLLGSIDGHESFGSSGGTMQTPDGIVEVEVERGALAGEIEFSVGRLDDCMPRAVGCYEIEPAGLTLDQPVTVSLDVADLVSETGTLDAPQELTVYVQSRGRWIPVGSSTTDSALVIVELETLGPVALVPTT
;
A
#
# COMPACT_ATOMS: atom_id res chain seq x y z
N MET A 1 17.94 -30.16 28.34
CA MET A 1 19.00 -29.22 27.95
C MET A 1 18.35 -28.10 27.15
N ALA A 2 18.08 -26.95 27.76
CA ALA A 2 17.39 -25.82 27.13
C ALA A 2 18.42 -24.75 26.76
N ARG A 3 18.58 -24.46 25.47
CA ARG A 3 19.42 -23.36 24.98
C ARG A 3 18.57 -22.11 24.91
N LYS A 4 18.85 -21.13 25.78
CA LYS A 4 18.27 -19.79 25.74
C LYS A 4 18.92 -19.03 24.58
N ALA A 5 18.12 -18.59 23.60
CA ALA A 5 18.56 -17.71 22.52
C ALA A 5 18.60 -16.27 23.05
N ALA A 6 19.73 -15.60 22.87
CA ALA A 6 19.90 -14.19 23.16
C ALA A 6 19.46 -13.38 21.92
N VAL A 7 18.41 -12.58 22.07
CA VAL A 7 18.00 -11.60 21.07
C VAL A 7 18.87 -10.37 21.26
N LEU A 8 19.69 -10.07 20.26
CA LEU A 8 20.56 -8.91 20.20
C LEU A 8 19.77 -7.78 19.53
N VAL A 9 19.35 -6.77 20.30
CA VAL A 9 18.70 -5.56 19.78
C VAL A 9 19.80 -4.60 19.31
N LEU A 10 19.98 -4.50 18.00
CA LEU A 10 20.83 -3.47 17.38
C LEU A 10 19.99 -2.20 17.21
N ILE A 11 20.25 -1.21 18.06
CA ILE A 11 19.71 0.14 17.94
C ILE A 11 20.50 0.83 16.82
N GLY A 12 19.92 0.83 15.63
CA GLY A 12 20.42 1.55 14.46
C GLY A 12 20.22 3.06 14.64
N LEU A 13 21.32 3.80 14.57
CA LEU A 13 21.39 5.24 14.66
C LEU A 13 20.83 5.85 13.35
N ALA A 14 19.66 6.49 13.42
CA ALA A 14 19.09 7.20 12.28
C ALA A 14 19.91 8.45 11.98
N LEU A 15 20.55 8.47 10.80
CA LEU A 15 21.16 9.67 10.24
C LEU A 15 20.04 10.60 9.78
N MET A 16 19.95 11.74 10.44
CA MET A 16 19.04 12.83 10.14
C MET A 16 19.54 13.52 8.86
N GLY A 17 19.02 13.09 7.71
CA GLY A 17 19.15 13.79 6.44
C GLY A 17 18.06 14.85 6.33
N CYS A 18 18.42 16.13 6.32
CA CYS A 18 17.54 17.20 5.86
C CYS A 18 17.25 16.99 4.36
N GLN A 19 16.03 16.60 4.03
CA GLN A 19 15.46 16.79 2.70
C GLN A 19 14.61 18.07 2.73
N ASP A 20 15.27 19.23 2.58
CA ASP A 20 14.59 20.48 2.26
C ASP A 20 14.20 20.45 0.78
N GLY A 21 13.11 19.73 0.47
CA GLY A 21 12.41 19.77 -0.81
C GLY A 21 11.20 20.70 -0.69
N LEU A 22 11.22 21.78 -1.46
CA LEU A 22 10.14 22.76 -1.59
C LEU A 22 8.93 22.16 -2.34
N ASP A 23 8.21 21.23 -1.72
CA ASP A 23 6.87 20.77 -2.15
C ASP A 23 5.80 21.68 -1.55
N LEU A 24 5.65 22.88 -2.11
CA LEU A 24 4.66 23.87 -1.64
C LEU A 24 3.24 23.70 -2.21
N LEU A 25 2.99 22.58 -2.88
CA LEU A 25 1.65 22.07 -3.15
C LEU A 25 1.74 20.56 -2.90
N GLY A 26 1.42 20.14 -1.67
CA GLY A 26 1.65 18.77 -1.19
C GLY A 26 1.15 17.73 -2.18
N SER A 27 2.08 17.11 -2.90
CA SER A 27 1.78 15.90 -3.65
C SER A 27 1.45 14.83 -2.63
N ILE A 28 0.31 14.18 -2.80
CA ILE A 28 -0.06 12.99 -2.02
C ILE A 28 0.59 11.73 -2.61
N ASP A 29 1.40 11.90 -3.65
CA ASP A 29 2.09 10.80 -4.32
C ASP A 29 3.39 10.47 -3.57
N GLY A 30 3.54 9.21 -3.19
CA GLY A 30 4.78 8.66 -2.66
C GLY A 30 5.64 8.07 -3.78
N HIS A 31 6.97 8.22 -3.71
CA HIS A 31 7.91 7.64 -4.66
C HIS A 31 9.09 7.00 -3.94
N GLU A 32 9.47 5.78 -4.31
CA GLU A 32 10.64 5.09 -3.76
C GLU A 32 11.21 4.09 -4.78
N SER A 33 12.54 3.90 -4.81
CA SER A 33 13.18 2.86 -5.62
C SER A 33 13.46 1.61 -4.78
N PHE A 34 12.96 0.47 -5.24
CA PHE A 34 13.17 -0.83 -4.59
C PHE A 34 14.01 -1.75 -5.47
N GLY A 35 14.92 -2.49 -4.84
CA GLY A 35 15.66 -3.58 -5.48
C GLY A 35 15.31 -4.94 -4.88
N SER A 36 16.15 -5.94 -5.16
CA SER A 36 15.96 -7.30 -4.64
C SER A 36 15.99 -7.42 -3.11
N SER A 37 16.46 -6.39 -2.41
CA SER A 37 16.44 -6.33 -0.95
C SER A 37 15.03 -6.19 -0.37
N GLY A 38 14.07 -5.73 -1.16
CA GLY A 38 12.76 -5.28 -0.68
C GLY A 38 12.86 -3.92 0.01
N GLY A 39 11.77 -3.53 0.67
CA GLY A 39 11.65 -2.27 1.42
C GLY A 39 10.19 -1.93 1.71
N THR A 40 9.97 -0.76 2.31
CA THR A 40 8.64 -0.23 2.63
C THR A 40 8.57 1.21 2.16
N MET A 41 7.46 1.62 1.54
CA MET A 41 7.13 3.03 1.31
C MET A 41 5.75 3.33 1.90
N GLN A 42 5.56 4.56 2.33
CA GLN A 42 4.27 5.09 2.77
C GLN A 42 3.98 6.37 1.98
N THR A 43 2.73 6.59 1.58
CA THR A 43 2.30 7.85 0.97
C THR A 43 2.43 9.01 1.97
N PRO A 44 2.67 10.24 1.51
CA PRO A 44 2.79 11.40 2.41
C PRO A 44 1.57 11.66 3.29
N ASP A 45 0.38 11.25 2.85
CA ASP A 45 -0.87 11.33 3.62
C ASP A 45 -1.02 10.18 4.65
N GLY A 46 -0.12 9.21 4.66
CA GLY A 46 -0.12 8.07 5.58
C GLY A 46 -1.14 6.99 5.25
N ILE A 47 -1.96 7.16 4.21
CA ILE A 47 -3.10 6.27 3.94
C ILE A 47 -2.63 4.94 3.33
N VAL A 48 -1.65 4.96 2.43
CA VAL A 48 -1.19 3.73 1.76
C VAL A 48 0.24 3.43 2.18
N GLU A 49 0.45 2.20 2.63
CA GLU A 49 1.77 1.61 2.83
C GLU A 49 1.95 0.42 1.89
N VAL A 50 3.11 0.35 1.23
CA VAL A 50 3.50 -0.75 0.35
C VAL A 50 4.77 -1.39 0.92
N GLU A 51 4.69 -2.67 1.25
CA GLU A 51 5.82 -3.51 1.65
C GLU A 51 6.21 -4.43 0.49
N VAL A 52 7.44 -4.26 0.01
CA VAL A 52 8.07 -5.10 -1.01
C VAL A 52 8.92 -6.15 -0.31
N GLU A 53 8.53 -7.42 -0.42
CA GLU A 53 9.31 -8.51 0.15
C GLU A 53 10.67 -8.71 -0.53
N ARG A 54 11.62 -9.27 0.21
CA ARG A 54 12.93 -9.60 -0.34
C ARG A 54 12.80 -10.64 -1.45
N GLY A 55 13.26 -10.28 -2.64
CA GLY A 55 13.20 -11.14 -3.81
C GLY A 55 11.89 -11.01 -4.61
N ALA A 56 11.02 -10.06 -4.27
CA ALA A 56 9.87 -9.72 -5.11
C ALA A 56 10.29 -9.11 -6.46
N LEU A 57 11.46 -8.47 -6.51
CA LEU A 57 12.01 -7.79 -7.68
C LEU A 57 13.36 -8.40 -8.08
N ALA A 58 13.55 -8.61 -9.39
CA ALA A 58 14.81 -9.07 -9.98
C ALA A 58 15.85 -7.94 -10.16
N GLY A 59 15.43 -6.68 -10.07
CA GLY A 59 16.27 -5.50 -10.27
C GLY A 59 15.70 -4.27 -9.57
N GLU A 60 16.39 -3.14 -9.71
CA GLU A 60 15.93 -1.86 -9.17
C GLU A 60 14.78 -1.31 -10.02
N ILE A 61 13.67 -0.99 -9.36
CA ILE A 61 12.45 -0.46 -9.97
C ILE A 61 11.95 0.70 -9.10
N GLU A 62 11.64 1.82 -9.74
CA GLU A 62 10.98 2.96 -9.11
C GLU A 62 9.48 2.68 -9.00
N PHE A 63 8.95 2.81 -7.78
CA PHE A 63 7.54 2.70 -7.47
C PHE A 63 6.97 4.10 -7.22
N SER A 64 5.74 4.31 -7.64
CA SER A 64 4.92 5.44 -7.21
C SER A 64 3.59 4.95 -6.68
N VAL A 65 3.04 5.68 -5.71
CA VAL A 65 1.68 5.48 -5.22
C VAL A 65 1.00 6.81 -5.21
N GLY A 66 -0.09 6.96 -5.96
CA GLY A 66 -0.87 8.19 -6.02
C GLY A 66 -2.36 7.93 -5.91
N ARG A 67 -3.13 8.97 -5.57
CA ARG A 67 -4.60 8.86 -5.52
C ARG A 67 -5.19 9.03 -6.92
N LEU A 68 -6.15 8.18 -7.26
CA LEU A 68 -6.94 8.30 -8.48
C LEU A 68 -8.26 9.02 -8.22
N ASP A 69 -8.49 10.13 -8.91
CA ASP A 69 -9.75 10.87 -8.85
C ASP A 69 -10.89 10.16 -9.60
N ASP A 70 -10.58 9.52 -10.74
CA ASP A 70 -11.54 8.76 -11.55
C ASP A 70 -11.43 7.27 -11.23
N CYS A 71 -12.33 6.80 -10.37
CA CYS A 71 -12.37 5.42 -9.93
C CYS A 71 -13.68 4.71 -10.33
N MET A 72 -13.78 3.42 -10.03
CA MET A 72 -15.05 2.72 -10.18
C MET A 72 -16.15 3.35 -9.30
N PRO A 73 -17.41 3.32 -9.76
CA PRO A 73 -18.51 3.87 -8.97
C PRO A 73 -18.56 3.30 -7.55
N ARG A 74 -18.89 4.16 -6.58
CA ARG A 74 -18.98 3.84 -5.15
C ARG A 74 -17.65 3.56 -4.44
N ALA A 75 -16.51 3.67 -5.12
CA ALA A 75 -15.23 3.59 -4.42
C ALA A 75 -15.12 4.73 -3.39
N VAL A 76 -14.67 4.39 -2.18
CA VAL A 76 -14.40 5.35 -1.10
C VAL A 76 -12.93 5.76 -1.06
N GLY A 77 -12.06 4.97 -1.70
CA GLY A 77 -10.65 5.26 -1.92
C GLY A 77 -10.17 4.57 -3.19
N CYS A 78 -9.25 5.21 -3.90
CA CYS A 78 -8.69 4.69 -5.14
C CYS A 78 -7.25 5.15 -5.29
N TYR A 79 -6.36 4.21 -5.53
CA TYR A 79 -4.92 4.46 -5.57
C TYR A 79 -4.31 3.76 -6.78
N GLU A 80 -3.43 4.44 -7.48
CA GLU A 80 -2.59 3.86 -8.53
C GLU A 80 -1.23 3.51 -7.95
N ILE A 81 -0.80 2.28 -8.18
CA ILE A 81 0.55 1.81 -7.83
C ILE A 81 1.28 1.56 -9.14
N GLU A 82 2.30 2.36 -9.43
CA GLU A 82 3.12 2.22 -10.65
C GLU A 82 4.44 1.47 -10.35
N PRO A 83 5.01 0.79 -11.37
CA PRO A 83 4.52 0.64 -12.74
C PRO A 83 3.37 -0.36 -12.86
N ALA A 84 2.23 0.10 -13.41
CA ALA A 84 1.05 -0.74 -13.58
C ALA A 84 1.33 -1.93 -14.53
N GLY A 85 0.82 -3.11 -14.16
CA GLY A 85 0.99 -4.35 -14.91
C GLY A 85 2.32 -5.07 -14.68
N LEU A 86 3.21 -4.55 -13.82
CA LEU A 86 4.41 -5.27 -13.40
C LEU A 86 4.02 -6.53 -12.61
N THR A 87 4.41 -7.70 -13.13
CA THR A 87 4.30 -8.98 -12.41
C THR A 87 5.52 -9.16 -11.52
N LEU A 88 5.28 -9.55 -10.27
CA LEU A 88 6.30 -9.68 -9.24
C LEU A 88 6.67 -11.15 -9.02
N ASP A 89 7.92 -11.40 -8.62
CA ASP A 89 8.38 -12.76 -8.29
C ASP A 89 7.86 -13.25 -6.93
N GLN A 90 7.46 -12.31 -6.07
CA GLN A 90 6.75 -12.52 -4.81
C GLN A 90 5.69 -11.42 -4.65
N PRO A 91 4.55 -11.69 -3.98
CA PRO A 91 3.54 -10.67 -3.73
C PRO A 91 4.11 -9.47 -2.97
N VAL A 92 3.57 -8.28 -3.22
CA VAL A 92 3.75 -7.12 -2.36
C VAL A 92 2.57 -6.99 -1.42
N THR A 93 2.80 -6.56 -0.19
CA THR A 93 1.74 -6.28 0.77
C THR A 93 1.37 -4.81 0.66
N VAL A 94 0.08 -4.53 0.43
CA VAL A 94 -0.46 -3.17 0.41
C VAL A 94 -1.42 -3.03 1.58
N SER A 95 -1.15 -2.06 2.42
CA SER A 95 -1.96 -1.72 3.59
C SER A 95 -2.60 -0.35 3.36
N LEU A 96 -3.91 -0.27 3.55
CA LEU A 96 -4.69 0.96 3.43
C LEU A 96 -5.30 1.32 4.79
N ASP A 97 -4.92 2.46 5.36
CA ASP A 97 -5.59 3.05 6.51
C ASP A 97 -6.93 3.65 6.06
N VAL A 98 -8.01 3.09 6.58
CA VAL A 98 -9.37 3.45 6.19
C VAL A 98 -10.10 4.21 7.28
N ALA A 99 -9.46 4.54 8.40
CA ALA A 99 -10.11 5.25 9.51
C ALA A 99 -10.70 6.59 9.07
N ASP A 100 -9.93 7.35 8.29
CA ASP A 100 -10.34 8.66 7.79
C ASP A 100 -11.32 8.52 6.61
N LEU A 101 -11.08 7.59 5.69
CA LEU A 101 -11.97 7.31 4.54
C LEU A 101 -13.38 6.92 4.99
N VAL A 102 -13.47 6.08 6.03
CA VAL A 102 -14.74 5.68 6.63
C VAL A 102 -15.45 6.87 7.27
N SER A 103 -14.71 7.69 8.01
CA SER A 103 -15.26 8.85 8.72
C SER A 103 -15.84 9.91 7.76
N GLU A 104 -15.22 10.13 6.61
CA GLU A 104 -15.69 11.10 5.61
C GLU A 104 -16.98 10.69 4.91
N THR A 105 -17.17 9.39 4.69
CA THR A 105 -18.36 8.89 3.98
C THR A 105 -19.60 8.87 4.85
N GLY A 106 -19.44 8.77 6.18
CA GLY A 106 -20.54 8.73 7.15
C GLY A 106 -21.47 7.52 7.00
N THR A 107 -21.09 6.54 6.18
CA THR A 107 -21.93 5.40 5.78
C THR A 107 -21.36 4.04 6.18
N LEU A 108 -20.13 3.99 6.68
CA LEU A 108 -19.47 2.74 7.03
C LEU A 108 -19.34 2.67 8.55
N ASP A 109 -20.07 1.74 9.17
CA ASP A 109 -19.96 1.49 10.62
C ASP A 109 -18.71 0.65 10.94
N ALA A 110 -18.16 -0.08 9.95
CA ALA A 110 -16.98 -0.91 10.10
C ALA A 110 -16.20 -1.11 8.79
N PRO A 111 -14.84 -1.06 8.80
CA PRO A 111 -14.00 -1.41 7.65
C PRO A 111 -14.23 -2.79 7.06
N GLN A 112 -14.72 -3.74 7.86
CA GLN A 112 -15.02 -5.12 7.45
C GLN A 112 -16.04 -5.19 6.30
N GLU A 113 -16.76 -4.11 6.05
CA GLU A 113 -17.70 -3.97 4.95
C GLU A 113 -17.04 -3.47 3.66
N LEU A 114 -15.71 -3.36 3.59
CA LEU A 114 -14.98 -2.97 2.39
C LEU A 114 -14.50 -4.21 1.60
N THR A 115 -14.64 -4.13 0.27
CA THR A 115 -14.01 -5.06 -0.67
C THR A 115 -12.92 -4.32 -1.44
N VAL A 116 -11.74 -4.94 -1.52
CA VAL A 116 -10.65 -4.47 -2.36
C VAL A 116 -10.88 -4.94 -3.80
N TYR A 117 -10.81 -4.02 -4.75
CA TYR A 117 -10.80 -4.31 -6.17
C TYR A 117 -9.44 -3.92 -6.76
N VAL A 118 -8.96 -4.71 -7.72
CA VAL A 118 -7.78 -4.40 -8.52
C VAL A 118 -8.16 -4.28 -9.98
N GLN A 119 -7.53 -3.37 -10.71
CA GLN A 119 -7.76 -3.25 -12.13
C GLN A 119 -6.83 -4.20 -12.91
N SER A 120 -7.43 -5.15 -13.64
CA SER A 120 -6.71 -6.04 -14.54
C SER A 120 -7.33 -5.97 -15.93
N ARG A 121 -6.51 -5.62 -16.94
CA ARG A 121 -6.93 -5.50 -18.35
C ARG A 121 -8.17 -4.61 -18.53
N GLY A 122 -8.17 -3.45 -17.86
CA GLY A 122 -9.26 -2.47 -17.91
C GLY A 122 -10.55 -2.90 -17.21
N ARG A 123 -10.51 -3.95 -16.37
CA ARG A 123 -11.65 -4.40 -15.57
C ARG A 123 -11.28 -4.45 -14.10
N TRP A 124 -12.17 -3.96 -13.26
CA TRP A 124 -12.07 -4.11 -11.81
C TRP A 124 -12.49 -5.52 -11.39
N ILE A 125 -11.63 -6.20 -10.65
CA ILE A 125 -11.83 -7.57 -10.18
C ILE A 125 -11.67 -7.55 -8.65
N PRO A 126 -12.62 -8.13 -7.88
CA PRO A 126 -12.47 -8.19 -6.44
C PRO A 126 -11.30 -9.11 -6.09
N VAL A 127 -10.49 -8.70 -5.11
CA VAL A 127 -9.42 -9.55 -4.60
C VAL A 127 -10.02 -10.64 -3.71
N GLY A 128 -9.64 -11.89 -3.95
CA GLY A 128 -10.24 -13.05 -3.29
C GLY A 128 -9.89 -13.19 -1.80
N SER A 129 -8.83 -12.51 -1.35
CA SER A 129 -8.39 -12.49 0.04
C SER A 129 -7.86 -11.11 0.40
N SER A 130 -8.49 -10.48 1.38
CA SER A 130 -7.96 -9.32 2.09
C SER A 130 -8.11 -9.56 3.58
N THR A 131 -7.17 -9.06 4.37
CA THR A 131 -7.30 -9.04 5.82
C THR A 131 -7.78 -7.64 6.21
N THR A 132 -8.87 -7.56 6.97
CA THR A 132 -9.41 -6.29 7.40
C THR A 132 -9.46 -6.23 8.92
N ASP A 133 -8.83 -5.20 9.48
CA ASP A 133 -8.93 -4.78 10.87
C ASP A 133 -9.78 -3.50 10.96
N SER A 134 -10.10 -3.04 12.18
CA SER A 134 -10.98 -1.88 12.43
C SER A 134 -10.49 -0.54 11.89
N ALA A 135 -9.27 -0.47 11.34
CA ALA A 135 -8.74 0.71 10.67
C ALA A 135 -7.88 0.39 9.44
N LEU A 136 -7.62 -0.88 9.15
CA LEU A 136 -6.61 -1.27 8.16
C LEU A 136 -7.17 -2.33 7.22
N VAL A 137 -6.97 -2.14 5.92
CA VAL A 137 -7.23 -3.15 4.89
C VAL A 137 -5.90 -3.57 4.29
N ILE A 138 -5.56 -4.85 4.43
CA ILE A 138 -4.32 -5.44 3.93
C ILE A 138 -4.63 -6.37 2.76
N VAL A 139 -3.91 -6.22 1.66
CA VAL A 139 -4.02 -7.05 0.46
C VAL A 139 -2.64 -7.42 -0.08
N GLU A 140 -2.51 -8.64 -0.58
CA GLU A 140 -1.30 -9.09 -1.28
C GLU A 140 -1.52 -8.98 -2.80
N LEU A 141 -0.59 -8.34 -3.51
CA LEU A 141 -0.67 -8.13 -4.95
C LEU A 141 0.48 -8.84 -5.66
N GLU A 142 0.15 -9.73 -6.61
CA GLU A 142 1.13 -10.37 -7.50
C GLU A 142 1.42 -9.51 -8.75
N THR A 143 0.57 -8.53 -9.02
CA THR A 143 0.70 -7.60 -10.14
C THR A 143 0.30 -6.21 -9.69
N LEU A 144 1.17 -5.23 -9.94
CA LEU A 144 0.92 -3.83 -9.60
C LEU A 144 -0.16 -3.22 -10.50
N GLY A 145 -0.84 -2.19 -9.99
CA GLY A 145 -1.80 -1.41 -10.74
C GLY A 145 -2.81 -0.72 -9.83
N PRO A 146 -3.90 -0.18 -10.41
CA PRO A 146 -4.93 0.50 -9.65
C PRO A 146 -5.64 -0.41 -8.64
N VAL A 147 -5.83 0.12 -7.43
CA VAL A 147 -6.55 -0.50 -6.31
C VAL A 147 -7.70 0.41 -5.90
N ALA A 148 -8.87 -0.18 -5.64
CA ALA A 148 -10.05 0.54 -5.18
C ALA A 148 -10.65 -0.13 -3.95
N LEU A 149 -11.12 0.69 -3.00
CA LEU A 149 -11.88 0.25 -1.83
C LEU A 149 -13.36 0.55 -2.07
N VAL A 150 -14.20 -0.48 -2.03
CA VAL A 150 -15.62 -0.35 -2.32
C VAL A 150 -16.45 -0.95 -1.17
N PRO A 151 -17.44 -0.21 -0.62
CA PRO A 151 -18.43 -0.75 0.29
C PRO A 151 -19.18 -1.95 -0.30
N THR A 152 -19.39 -2.99 0.51
CA THR A 152 -20.11 -4.21 0.16
C THR A 152 -21.63 -4.04 0.13
N THR A 153 -22.15 -2.96 0.74
CA THR A 153 -23.58 -2.69 0.97
C THR A 153 -24.06 -1.49 0.19
#